data_AF-A0A8T6MBM3-F1
#
_entry.id   AF-A0A8T6MBM3-F1
#
_cell.length_a   1.000
_cell.length_b   1.000
_cell.length_c   1.000
_cell.angle_alpha   90.00
_cell.angle_beta   90.00
_cell.angle_gamma   90.00
#
_symmetry.space_group_name_H-M   'P 1'
#
loop_
_entity.id
_entity.type
_entity.pdbx_description
1 polymer ?
#
loop_
_entity_poly.entity_id
_entity_poly.type
_entity_poly.pdbx_seq_one_letter_code
_entity_poly.pdbx_strand_id
1 'polypeptide(L)' 'MKKVLCLGVAVGHCQMTEEQIRQNLTMSINFLVSLLKKGWNNIKSLYISTTMGKSVRLF' A
#
# COMPACT_ATOMS: atom_id res chain seq x y z
N MET A 1 -17.93 -7.70 -8.67
CA MET A 1 -16.86 -6.84 -8.10
C MET A 1 -15.56 -7.62 -8.14
N LYS A 2 -14.51 -7.12 -8.82
CA LYS A 2 -13.20 -7.80 -8.86
C LYS A 2 -12.71 -8.00 -7.42
N LYS A 3 -12.43 -9.24 -7.07
CA LYS A 3 -12.19 -9.72 -5.69
C LYS A 3 -10.85 -9.24 -5.10
N VAL A 4 -10.03 -8.57 -5.92
CA VAL A 4 -8.73 -8.01 -5.54
C VAL A 4 -8.66 -6.59 -6.09
N LEU A 5 -8.61 -5.61 -5.18
CA LEU A 5 -8.34 -4.22 -5.50
C LEU A 5 -6.83 -4.03 -5.37
N CYS A 6 -6.11 -4.11 -6.49
CA CYS A 6 -4.69 -3.75 -6.54
C CYS A 6 -4.58 -2.25 -6.86
N LEU A 7 -3.89 -1.50 -6.01
CA LEU A 7 -3.58 -0.09 -6.24
C LEU A 7 -2.11 0.02 -6.67
N GLY A 8 -1.89 0.38 -7.94
CA GLY A 8 -0.55 0.58 -8.51
C GLY A 8 -0.09 2.01 -8.34
N VAL A 9 0.24 2.41 -7.10
CA VAL A 9 0.71 3.77 -6.79
C VAL A 9 2.20 3.75 -6.49
N ALA A 10 2.94 4.68 -7.11
CA ALA A 10 4.33 4.91 -6.79
C ALA A 10 4.44 5.61 -5.43
N VAL A 11 4.93 4.89 -4.41
CA VAL A 11 5.07 5.41 -3.04
C VAL A 11 6.39 6.15 -2.79
N GLY A 12 7.39 5.99 -3.67
CA GLY A 12 8.67 6.69 -3.55
C GLY A 12 9.71 6.33 -4.62
N HIS A 13 10.82 7.07 -4.63
CA HIS A 13 11.97 6.89 -5.52
C HIS A 13 13.28 6.96 -4.71
N CYS A 14 14.41 6.51 -5.29
CA CYS A 14 15.71 6.35 -4.59
C CYS A 14 16.31 7.63 -3.98
N GLN A 15 15.80 8.83 -4.32
CA GLN A 15 16.27 10.10 -3.77
C GLN A 15 15.38 10.66 -2.64
N MET A 16 14.28 9.97 -2.29
CA MET A 16 13.42 10.37 -1.17
C MET A 16 13.97 9.91 0.17
N THR A 17 13.72 10.70 1.21
CA THR A 17 14.03 10.33 2.59
C THR A 17 13.05 9.26 3.11
N GLU A 18 13.52 8.46 4.07
CA GLU A 18 12.74 7.36 4.63
C GLU A 18 11.44 7.85 5.29
N GLU A 19 11.43 9.02 5.96
CA GLU A 19 10.21 9.62 6.50
C GLU A 19 9.15 9.89 5.42
N GLN A 20 9.55 10.47 4.29
CA GLN A 20 8.62 10.80 3.20
C GLN A 20 8.02 9.53 2.60
N ILE A 21 8.84 8.48 2.43
CA ILE A 21 8.37 7.18 1.94
C ILE A 21 7.36 6.58 2.92
N ARG A 22 7.63 6.63 4.24
CA ARG A 22 6.69 6.13 5.27
C ARG A 22 5.36 6.88 5.26
N GLN A 23 5.39 8.20 5.09
CA GLN A 23 4.17 9.00 4.99
C GLN A 23 3.36 8.65 3.73
N ASN A 24 4.01 8.55 2.56
CA ASN A 24 3.35 8.17 1.32
C ASN A 24 2.74 6.76 1.38
N LEU A 25 3.43 5.84 2.05
CA LEU A 25 2.98 4.46 2.25
C LEU A 25 1.73 4.41 3.13
N THR A 26 1.73 5.15 4.24
CA THR A 26 0.58 5.26 5.14
C THR A 26 -0.61 5.91 4.43
N MET A 27 -0.38 6.97 3.67
CA MET A 27 -1.43 7.66 2.90
C MET A 27 -2.06 6.74 1.85
N SER A 28 -1.24 6.00 1.11
CA SER A 28 -1.70 5.06 0.07
C SER A 28 -2.52 3.91 0.67
N ILE A 29 -2.10 3.39 1.83
CA ILE A 29 -2.86 2.36 2.56
C ILE A 29 -4.20 2.92 3.04
N ASN A 30 -4.22 4.13 3.61
CA ASN A 30 -5.46 4.77 4.06
C ASN A 30 -6.44 5.06 2.93
N PHE A 31 -5.93 5.41 1.74
CA PHE A 31 -6.76 5.54 0.55
C PHE A 31 -7.37 4.20 0.11
N LEU A 32 -6.59 3.11 0.16
CA LEU A 32 -7.12 1.77 -0.13
C LEU A 32 -8.21 1.36 0.89
N VAL A 33 -8.00 1.67 2.17
CA VAL A 33 -8.97 1.40 3.25
C VAL A 33 -10.28 2.17 3.03
N SER A 34 -10.22 3.42 2.59
CA SER A 34 -11.41 4.25 2.40
C SER A 34 -12.31 3.78 1.25
N LEU A 35 -11.75 3.09 0.25
CA LEU A 35 -12.51 2.47 -0.83
C LEU A 35 -13.30 1.24 -0.37
N LEU A 36 -12.98 0.65 0.80
CA LEU A 36 -13.63 -0.54 1.32
C LEU A 36 -14.77 -0.16 2.26
N LYS A 37 -15.99 -0.61 1.97
CA LYS A 37 -17.19 -0.40 2.82
C LYS A 37 -17.05 -0.81 4.29
N LYS A 38 -16.11 -1.71 4.62
CA LYS A 38 -15.82 -2.17 6.01
C LYS A 38 -14.39 -1.81 6.46
N GLY A 39 -13.68 -0.97 5.70
CA GLY A 39 -12.32 -0.53 6.01
C GLY A 39 -11.34 -1.67 6.30
N TRP A 40 -10.58 -1.52 7.39
CA TRP A 40 -9.55 -2.45 7.87
C TRP A 40 -10.06 -3.88 8.11
N ASN A 41 -11.35 -4.05 8.43
CA ASN A 41 -11.91 -5.37 8.69
C ASN A 41 -12.04 -6.24 7.43
N ASN A 42 -11.86 -5.65 6.24
CA ASN A 42 -11.86 -6.34 4.94
C ASN A 42 -10.43 -6.58 4.40
N ILE A 43 -9.41 -6.22 5.19
CA ILE A 43 -8.01 -6.36 4.79
C ILE A 43 -7.43 -7.57 5.52
N LYS A 44 -7.25 -8.68 4.79
CA LYS A 44 -6.60 -9.88 5.33
C LYS A 44 -5.09 -9.83 5.18
N SER A 45 -4.59 -9.28 4.07
CA SER A 45 -3.16 -9.15 3.83
C SER A 45 -2.84 -8.01 2.88
N LEU A 46 -1.76 -7.29 3.18
CA LEU A 46 -1.24 -6.21 2.33
C LEU A 46 0.16 -6.58 1.86
N TYR A 47 0.38 -6.48 0.56
CA TYR A 47 1.67 -6.72 -0.07
C TYR A 47 2.18 -5.44 -0.70
N ILE A 48 3.42 -5.10 -0.38
CA ILE A 48 4.14 -3.97 -0.98
C ILE A 48 5.18 -4.55 -1.93
N SER A 49 4.94 -4.36 -3.22
CA SER A 49 5.90 -4.70 -4.27
C SER A 49 6.91 -3.56 -4.40
N THR A 50 8.20 -3.90 -4.40
CA THR A 50 9.29 -2.99 -4.73
C THR A 50 9.75 -3.27 -6.16
N THR A 51 10.19 -2.23 -6.90
CA THR A 51 10.56 -2.33 -8.31
C THR A 51 11.68 -3.35 -8.58
N MET A 52 12.58 -3.53 -7.61
CA MET A 52 13.79 -4.37 -7.74
C MET A 52 13.93 -5.40 -6.62
N GLY A 53 12.91 -5.59 -5.78
CA GLY A 53 13.02 -6.37 -4.54
C GLY A 53 11.89 -7.35 -4.32
N LYS A 54 12.01 -8.14 -3.24
CA LYS A 54 10.96 -9.06 -2.82
C LYS A 54 9.78 -8.28 -2.25
N SER A 55 8.56 -8.79 -2.48
CA SER A 55 7.35 -8.22 -1.91
C SER A 55 7.35 -8.38 -0.40
N VAL A 56 7.12 -7.28 0.32
CA VAL A 56 7.01 -7.28 1.78
C VAL A 56 5.54 -7.39 2.16
N ARG A 57 5.21 -8.36 3.01
CA ARG A 57 3.86 -8.54 3.54
C ARG A 57 3.73 -7.78 4.86
N LEU A 58 2.76 -6.87 4.95
CA LEU A 58 2.55 -6.05 6.15
C LEU A 58 1.48 -6.59 7.10
N PHE A 59 0.60 -7.49 6.66
CA PHE A 59 -0.34 -8.26 7.49
C PHE A 59 -0.72 -9.56 6.78
#